data_AF-A0ABD5TGU0-F1
#
_entry.id   AF-A0ABD5TGU0-F1
#
_cell.length_a   1.000
_cell.length_b   1.000
_cell.length_c   1.000
_cell.angle_alpha   90.00
_cell.angle_beta   90.00
_cell.angle_gamma   90.00
#
_symmetry.space_group_name_H-M   'P 1'
#
loop_
_entity.id
_entity.type
_entity.pdbx_description
1 polymer ?
#
loop_
_entity_poly.entity_id
_entity_poly.type
_entity_poly.pdbx_seq_one_letter_code
_entity_poly.pdbx_strand_id
1 'polypeptide(L)' 'MTNMTGAMGGAERPGTCPHCRTDNDYFFTYCRHCLERLPSRTARRG' A
#
# COMPACT_ATOMS: atom_id res chain seq x y z
N MET A 1 -26.39 -7.90 22.62
CA MET A 1 -25.06 -7.34 22.98
C MET A 1 -24.03 -8.34 22.48
N THR A 2 -23.11 -8.12 21.56
CA THR A 2 -22.75 -7.05 20.61
C THR A 2 -21.91 -7.77 19.54
N ASN A 3 -22.17 -7.51 18.26
CA ASN A 3 -21.50 -8.16 17.12
C ASN A 3 -20.03 -7.71 17.09
N MET A 4 -19.09 -8.60 17.40
CA MET A 4 -17.65 -8.33 17.40
C MET A 4 -17.09 -8.52 15.97
N THR A 5 -17.62 -7.80 14.99
CA THR A 5 -16.99 -7.75 13.67
C THR A 5 -15.81 -6.79 13.76
N GLY A 6 -14.73 -7.27 14.37
CA GLY A 6 -13.45 -6.59 14.37
C GLY A 6 -13.08 -6.28 12.93
N ALA A 7 -13.03 -4.99 12.61
CA ALA A 7 -12.45 -4.50 11.37
C ALA A 7 -11.07 -5.14 11.25
N MET A 8 -10.94 -6.12 10.34
CA MET A 8 -9.65 -6.62 9.92
C MET A 8 -8.86 -5.38 9.50
N GLY A 9 -7.85 -5.03 10.31
CA GLY A 9 -6.99 -3.89 10.08
C GLY A 9 -6.64 -3.87 8.62
N GLY A 10 -7.16 -2.86 7.91
CA GLY A 10 -7.20 -2.83 6.47
C GLY A 10 -5.83 -3.19 5.96
N ALA A 11 -5.75 -4.33 5.27
CA ALA A 11 -4.51 -4.95 4.86
C ALA A 11 -3.56 -3.85 4.41
N GLU A 12 -2.44 -3.81 5.12
CA GLU A 12 -1.21 -3.08 4.87
C GLU A 12 -0.71 -3.50 3.49
N ARG A 13 -1.49 -3.12 2.47
CA ARG A 13 -1.32 -3.60 1.11
C ARG A 13 0.02 -3.08 0.66
N PRO A 14 0.96 -3.97 0.25
CA PRO A 14 2.16 -3.54 -0.44
C PRO A 14 1.72 -2.55 -1.53
N GLY A 15 2.52 -1.50 -1.74
CA GLY A 15 2.22 -0.53 -2.79
C GLY A 15 2.37 -1.23 -4.13
N THR A 16 1.36 -2.01 -4.55
CA THR A 16 1.32 -2.64 -5.85
C THR A 16 1.48 -1.51 -6.86
N CYS A 17 2.50 -1.64 -7.71
CA CYS A 17 2.82 -0.58 -8.65
C CYS A 17 1.62 -0.36 -9.58
N PRO A 18 1.09 0.87 -9.72
CA PRO A 18 -0.07 1.13 -10.57
C PRO A 18 0.24 0.92 -12.06
N HIS A 19 1.53 0.95 -12.43
CA HIS A 19 1.98 0.84 -13.81
C HIS A 19 2.22 -0.61 -14.24
N CYS A 20 3.12 -1.32 -13.55
CA CYS A 20 3.50 -2.69 -13.93
C CYS A 20 2.83 -3.79 -13.07
N ARG A 21 2.02 -3.41 -12.08
CA ARG A 21 1.36 -4.32 -11.13
C ARG A 21 2.30 -5.22 -10.32
N THR A 22 3.58 -4.90 -10.29
CA THR A 22 4.54 -5.58 -9.39
C THR A 22 4.22 -5.24 -7.95
N ASP A 23 4.21 -6.25 -7.08
CA ASP A 23 4.15 -6.06 -5.64
C ASP A 23 5.51 -5.63 -5.10
N ASN A 24 5.51 -4.56 -4.29
CA ASN A 24 6.70 -3.98 -3.69
C ASN A 24 6.49 -3.86 -2.18
N ASP A 25 7.55 -4.03 -1.41
CA ASP A 25 7.54 -3.73 0.01
C ASP A 25 7.14 -2.27 0.28
N TYR A 26 6.44 -2.07 1.39
CA TYR A 26 5.93 -0.78 1.85
C TYR A 26 7.03 0.24 2.20
N PHE A 27 8.28 -0.21 2.35
CA PHE A 27 9.44 0.66 2.54
C PHE A 27 9.92 1.34 1.24
N PHE A 28 9.54 0.82 0.08
CA PHE A 28 9.99 1.39 -1.18
C PHE A 28 9.12 2.57 -1.60
N THR A 29 9.77 3.69 -1.89
CA THR A 29 9.12 4.86 -2.53
C THR A 29 8.92 4.65 -4.04
N TYR A 30 9.64 3.70 -4.63
CA TYR A 30 9.66 3.44 -6.08
C TYR A 30 9.50 1.95 -6.36
N CYS A 31 8.92 1.61 -7.51
CA CYS A 31 8.78 0.24 -7.94
C CYS A 31 10.15 -0.36 -8.30
N ARG A 32 10.45 -1.55 -7.80
CA ARG A 32 11.70 -2.26 -8.10
C ARG A 32 11.90 -2.62 -9.57
N HIS A 33 10.82 -2.62 -10.36
CA HIS A 33 10.83 -3.12 -11.73
C HIS A 33 10.79 -2.00 -12.76
N CYS A 34 9.85 -1.06 -12.63
CA CYS A 34 9.69 0.04 -13.59
C CYS A 34 10.14 1.40 -13.02
N LEU A 35 10.64 1.44 -11.78
CA LEU A 35 11.13 2.65 -11.09
C LEU A 35 10.07 3.76 -10.92
N GLU A 36 8.81 3.48 -11.23
CA GLU A 36 7.69 4.40 -11.01
C GLU A 36 7.44 4.64 -9.53
N ARG A 37 7.00 5.86 -9.20
CA ARG A 37 6.73 6.23 -7.81
C ARG A 37 5.54 5.44 -7.29
N LEU A 38 5.74 4.74 -6.19
CA LEU A 38 4.67 4.01 -5.52
C LEU A 38 3.79 4.98 -4.73
N PRO A 39 2.48 4.70 -4.61
CA PRO A 39 1.60 5.47 -3.74
C PRO A 39 2.03 5.23 -2.29
N SER A 40 2.92 6.08 -1.78
CA SER A 40 3.33 6.04 -0.37
C SER A 40 2.19 6.59 0.49
N ARG A 41 1.85 5.85 1.54
CA ARG A 41 0.77 6.19 2.48
C ARG A 41 1.03 7.53 3.21
N THR A 42 2.28 7.99 3.21
CA THR A 42 2.72 9.28 3.79
C THR A 42 2.48 10.49 2.88
N ALA A 43 2.10 10.31 1.61
CA ALA A 43 1.92 11.41 0.65
C ALA A 43 0.51 12.04 0.64
N ARG A 44 -0.40 11.61 1.53
CA ARG A 44 -1.63 12.37 1.81
C ARG A 44 -1.58 12.97 3.21
N ARG A 45 -1.27 14.27 3.25
CA ARG A 45 -1.81 15.34 4.11
C ARG A 45 -0.70 16.19 4.75
N GLY A 46 -0.30 17.24 4.03
CA GLY A 46 0.28 18.49 4.52
C GLY A 46 -0.35 19.60 3.71
#